data_AF-A0A9N8J7F0-F1
#
_entry.id   AF-A0A9N8J7F0-F1
#
_cell.length_a   1.000
_cell.length_b   1.000
_cell.length_c   1.000
_cell.angle_alpha   90.00
_cell.angle_beta   90.00
_cell.angle_gamma   90.00
#
_symmetry.space_group_name_H-M   'P 1'
#
loop_
_entity.id
_entity.type
_entity.pdbx_description
1 polymer ?
#
loop_
_entity_poly.entity_id
_entity_poly.type
_entity_poly.pdbx_seq_one_letter_code
_entity_poly.pdbx_strand_id
1 'polypeptide(L)'
;MCLDAGAEWQGYAADVTRTFPLSGNWPSNEAKQIYDLVQHMQTKCMDMLGPGKRFVDAQYLAHLVAIEGLLELGIFHNGSKKEIYEAGTSVAFFPHGLGHHMGLEVHDVSTVLTKSTTTDVHDKIAPEVPSPERLMLICAKV
;
A
#
# COMPACT_ATOMS: atom_id res chain seq x y z
N MET A 1 14.50 7.05 -11.83
CA MET A 1 14.63 7.80 -10.56
C MET A 1 13.40 7.46 -9.74
N CYS A 2 13.57 7.12 -8.47
CA CYS A 2 12.49 7.13 -7.49
C CYS A 2 12.75 8.33 -6.58
N LEU A 3 11.81 9.27 -6.54
CA LEU A 3 11.87 10.47 -5.71
C LEU A 3 10.78 10.36 -4.66
N ASP A 4 11.18 10.23 -3.41
CA ASP A 4 10.30 10.31 -2.25
C ASP A 4 10.55 11.64 -1.54
N ALA A 5 9.57 12.53 -1.56
CA ALA A 5 9.72 13.88 -1.06
C ALA A 5 8.44 14.38 -0.42
N GLY A 6 8.61 15.16 0.65
CA GLY A 6 7.54 15.78 1.39
C GLY A 6 7.72 17.28 1.55
N ALA A 7 6.69 17.92 2.08
CA ALA A 7 6.73 19.30 2.53
C ALA A 7 5.95 19.42 3.83
N GLU A 8 6.25 20.45 4.62
CA GLU A 8 5.50 20.79 5.82
C GLU A 8 4.84 22.15 5.63
N TRP A 9 3.55 22.25 5.94
CA TRP A 9 2.82 23.51 5.92
C TRP A 9 1.98 23.66 7.18
N GLN A 10 2.26 24.70 7.97
CA GLN A 10 1.60 24.96 9.26
C GLN A 10 1.65 23.74 10.20
N GLY A 11 2.76 23.01 10.19
CA GLY A 11 2.96 21.81 11.00
C GLY A 11 2.33 20.53 10.44
N TYR A 12 1.65 20.57 9.27
CA TYR A 12 1.13 19.37 8.62
C TYR A 12 2.07 18.88 7.52
N ALA A 13 2.31 17.57 7.49
CA ALA A 13 3.14 16.89 6.51
C ALA A 13 2.40 16.55 5.22
N ALA A 14 3.12 16.62 4.11
CA ALA A 14 2.81 15.97 2.84
C ALA A 14 3.91 14.93 2.55
N ASP A 15 3.54 13.79 1.97
CA ASP A 15 4.44 12.69 1.61
C ASP A 15 4.08 12.18 0.21
N VAL A 16 4.97 12.37 -0.77
CA VAL A 16 4.69 12.04 -2.17
C VAL A 16 5.90 11.36 -2.80
N THR A 17 5.69 10.11 -3.22
CA THR A 17 6.66 9.36 -4.01
C THR A 17 6.29 9.38 -5.50
N ARG A 18 7.27 9.57 -6.38
CA ARG A 18 7.13 9.40 -7.84
C ARG A 18 8.33 8.70 -8.44
N THR A 19 8.07 7.74 -9.32
CA THR A 19 9.08 7.04 -10.10
C THR A 19 8.96 7.39 -11.57
N PHE A 20 10.06 7.84 -12.19
CA PHE A 20 10.08 8.31 -13.58
C PHE A 20 11.44 8.13 -14.25
N PRO A 21 11.49 8.05 -15.60
CA PRO A 21 12.75 7.98 -16.34
C PRO A 21 13.47 9.32 -16.36
N LEU A 22 14.81 9.29 -16.24
CA LEU A 22 15.64 10.51 -16.29
C LEU A 22 15.74 11.11 -17.70
N SER A 23 15.65 10.28 -18.74
CA SER A 23 15.79 10.67 -20.15
C SER A 23 14.45 10.99 -20.83
N GLY A 24 13.34 11.01 -20.09
CA GLY A 24 11.99 11.17 -20.63
C GLY A 24 11.36 9.90 -21.23
N ASN A 25 12.18 8.87 -21.52
CA ASN A 25 11.72 7.54 -21.96
C ASN A 25 12.16 6.46 -20.98
N TRP A 26 11.35 5.42 -20.77
CA TRP A 26 11.75 4.28 -19.95
C TRP A 26 13.02 3.62 -20.50
N PRO A 27 13.99 3.26 -19.64
CA PRO A 27 15.26 2.71 -20.08
C PRO A 27 15.13 1.31 -20.70
N SER A 28 14.06 0.58 -20.38
CA SER A 28 13.73 -0.70 -20.99
C SER A 28 12.22 -0.96 -20.93
N ASN A 29 11.76 -1.96 -21.68
CA ASN A 29 10.36 -2.38 -21.62
C ASN A 29 10.01 -3.00 -20.25
N GLU A 30 10.95 -3.75 -19.66
CA GLU A 30 10.80 -4.37 -18.34
C GLU A 30 10.63 -3.30 -17.25
N ALA A 31 11.42 -2.22 -17.29
CA ALA A 31 11.27 -1.11 -16.36
C ALA A 31 9.89 -0.45 -16.48
N LYS A 32 9.39 -0.28 -17.70
CA LYS A 32 8.04 0.23 -17.93
C LYS A 32 6.97 -0.73 -17.40
N GLN A 33 7.14 -2.03 -17.62
CA GLN A 33 6.19 -3.05 -17.17
C GLN A 33 6.05 -3.08 -15.64
N ILE A 34 7.16 -2.97 -14.91
CA ILE A 34 7.14 -2.87 -13.45
C ILE A 34 6.45 -1.57 -13.00
N TYR A 35 6.73 -0.45 -13.66
CA TYR A 35 6.03 0.81 -13.38
C TYR A 35 4.51 0.70 -13.61
N ASP A 36 4.10 0.13 -14.74
CA ASP A 36 2.68 -0.04 -15.08
C ASP A 36 1.98 -0.97 -14.06
N LEU A 37 2.65 -2.03 -13.59
CA LEU A 37 2.15 -2.91 -12.53
C LEU A 37 1.93 -2.15 -11.22
N VAL A 38 2.92 -1.38 -10.78
CA VAL A 38 2.81 -0.56 -9.57
C VAL A 38 1.69 0.48 -9.70
N GLN A 39 1.59 1.15 -10.84
CA GLN A 39 0.53 2.11 -11.13
C GLN A 39 -0.84 1.44 -11.08
N HIS A 40 -0.98 0.23 -11.63
CA HIS A 40 -2.21 -0.55 -11.57
C HIS A 40 -2.57 -0.91 -10.12
N MET A 41 -1.60 -1.40 -9.35
CA MET A 41 -1.74 -1.70 -7.93
C MET A 41 -2.21 -0.49 -7.13
N GLN A 42 -1.59 0.67 -7.34
CA GLN A 42 -1.98 1.92 -6.68
C GLN A 42 -3.43 2.30 -6.99
N THR A 43 -3.83 2.31 -8.27
CA THR A 43 -5.20 2.62 -8.68
C THR A 43 -6.21 1.68 -8.02
N LYS A 44 -5.97 0.37 -8.07
CA LYS A 44 -6.84 -0.63 -7.45
C LYS A 44 -6.99 -0.46 -5.95
N CYS A 45 -5.90 -0.12 -5.25
CA CYS A 45 -5.94 0.12 -3.81
C CYS A 45 -6.70 1.40 -3.47
N MET A 46 -6.50 2.49 -4.23
CA MET A 46 -7.23 3.74 -4.04
C MET A 46 -8.74 3.55 -4.22
N ASP A 47 -9.16 2.80 -5.24
CA ASP A 47 -10.57 2.49 -5.50
C ASP A 47 -11.25 1.69 -4.37
N MET A 48 -10.48 0.94 -3.59
CA MET A 48 -10.97 0.16 -2.45
C MET A 48 -11.18 1.00 -1.19
N LEU A 49 -10.48 2.13 -1.07
CA LEU A 49 -10.53 2.96 0.13
C LEU A 49 -11.84 3.75 0.23
N GLY A 50 -12.31 3.91 1.47
CA GLY A 50 -13.48 4.73 1.77
C GLY A 50 -13.97 4.54 3.19
N PRO A 51 -14.98 5.30 3.62
CA PRO A 51 -15.56 5.19 4.95
C PRO A 51 -16.02 3.75 5.27
N GLY A 52 -15.65 3.26 6.45
CA GLY A 52 -16.00 1.91 6.91
C GLY A 52 -15.22 0.77 6.26
N LYS A 53 -14.26 1.05 5.38
CA LYS A 53 -13.36 0.03 4.79
C LYS A 53 -12.13 -0.19 5.67
N ARG A 54 -11.63 -1.42 5.74
CA ARG A 54 -10.41 -1.73 6.51
C ARG A 54 -9.19 -1.53 5.63
N PHE A 55 -8.20 -0.82 6.14
CA PHE A 55 -6.93 -0.60 5.43
C PHE A 55 -6.18 -1.89 5.13
N VAL A 56 -6.25 -2.89 6.03
CA VAL A 56 -5.61 -4.21 5.83
C VAL A 56 -6.14 -4.95 4.60
N ASP A 57 -7.39 -4.69 4.19
CA ASP A 57 -7.95 -5.29 2.97
C ASP A 57 -7.27 -4.71 1.72
N ALA A 58 -6.90 -3.42 1.74
CA ALA A 58 -6.13 -2.79 0.68
C ALA A 58 -4.68 -3.30 0.65
N GLN A 59 -4.03 -3.48 1.82
CA GLN A 59 -2.73 -4.15 1.93
C GLN A 59 -2.76 -5.54 1.29
N TYR A 60 -3.78 -6.34 1.61
CA TYR A 60 -3.96 -7.66 1.05
C TYR A 60 -4.16 -7.62 -0.48
N LEU A 61 -5.02 -6.72 -0.97
CA LEU A 61 -5.22 -6.52 -2.40
C LEU A 61 -3.93 -6.14 -3.13
N ALA A 62 -3.13 -5.25 -2.55
CA ALA A 62 -1.85 -4.83 -3.13
C ALA A 62 -0.93 -6.04 -3.38
N HIS A 63 -0.78 -6.92 -2.39
CA HIS A 63 -0.01 -8.15 -2.53
C HIS A 63 -0.58 -9.08 -3.60
N LEU A 64 -1.91 -9.24 -3.69
CA LEU A 64 -2.52 -10.07 -4.74
C LEU A 64 -2.26 -9.51 -6.15
N VAL A 65 -2.37 -8.20 -6.34
CA VAL A 65 -2.08 -7.54 -7.62
C VAL A 65 -0.60 -7.69 -7.97
N ALA A 66 0.30 -7.49 -7.01
CA ALA A 66 1.73 -7.68 -7.21
C ALA A 66 2.04 -9.12 -7.62
N ILE A 67 1.48 -10.12 -6.94
CA ILE A 67 1.68 -11.54 -7.27
C ILE A 67 1.19 -11.87 -8.67
N GLU A 68 -0.01 -11.41 -9.03
CA GLU A 68 -0.58 -11.63 -10.36
C GLU A 68 0.28 -11.00 -11.45
N GLY A 69 0.67 -9.73 -11.29
CA GLY A 69 1.54 -9.07 -12.26
C GLY A 69 2.93 -9.69 -12.36
N LEU A 70 3.53 -10.09 -11.23
CA LEU A 70 4.84 -10.74 -11.24
C LEU A 70 4.79 -12.16 -11.84
N LEU A 71 3.66 -12.86 -11.77
CA LEU A 71 3.43 -14.10 -12.52
C LEU A 71 3.31 -13.83 -14.03
N GLU A 72 2.54 -12.82 -14.42
CA GLU A 72 2.36 -12.42 -15.84
C GLU A 72 3.66 -11.97 -16.49
N LEU A 73 4.52 -11.28 -15.75
CA LEU A 73 5.85 -10.86 -16.20
C LEU A 73 6.89 -11.99 -16.16
N GLY A 74 6.52 -13.17 -15.67
CA GLY A 74 7.43 -14.31 -15.57
C GLY A 74 8.56 -14.13 -14.55
N ILE A 75 8.34 -13.32 -13.50
CA ILE A 75 9.27 -13.17 -12.37
C ILE A 75 8.96 -14.21 -11.29
N PHE A 76 7.69 -14.42 -11.00
CA PHE A 76 7.24 -15.57 -10.23
C PHE A 76 6.99 -16.76 -11.15
N HIS A 77 7.32 -17.94 -10.64
CA HIS A 77 7.15 -19.20 -11.35
C HIS A 77 6.45 -20.19 -10.45
N ASN A 78 5.42 -20.83 -10.99
CA ASN A 78 4.65 -21.89 -10.33
C ASN A 78 3.86 -21.41 -9.09
N GLY A 79 2.83 -22.18 -8.72
CA GLY A 79 1.96 -21.86 -7.60
C GLY A 79 0.83 -20.90 -7.96
N SER A 80 -0.28 -21.04 -7.24
CA SER A 80 -1.41 -20.13 -7.27
C SER A 80 -1.11 -18.84 -6.50
N LYS A 81 -1.87 -17.77 -6.79
CA LYS A 81 -1.74 -16.49 -6.07
C LYS A 81 -1.79 -16.66 -4.55
N LYS A 82 -2.69 -17.55 -4.09
CA LYS A 82 -2.89 -17.84 -2.67
C LYS A 82 -1.67 -18.52 -2.06
N GLU A 83 -1.12 -19.55 -2.71
CA GLU A 83 0.08 -20.25 -2.22
C GLU A 83 1.29 -19.32 -2.13
N ILE A 84 1.49 -18.46 -3.14
CA ILE A 84 2.58 -17.47 -3.15
C ILE A 84 2.41 -16.44 -2.03
N TYR A 85 1.18 -15.98 -1.79
CA TYR A 85 0.87 -15.05 -0.71
C TYR A 85 1.09 -15.68 0.67
N GLU A 86 0.58 -16.90 0.89
CA GLU A 86 0.71 -17.64 2.16
C GLU A 86 2.17 -17.99 2.47
N ALA A 87 2.99 -18.23 1.44
CA ALA A 87 4.43 -18.42 1.59
C ALA A 87 5.19 -17.11 1.93
N GLY A 88 4.54 -15.94 1.81
CA GLY A 88 5.14 -14.63 2.05
C GLY A 88 6.11 -14.18 0.94
N THR A 89 6.12 -14.85 -0.21
CA THR A 89 7.09 -14.59 -1.29
C THR A 89 6.99 -13.17 -1.83
N SER A 90 5.79 -12.59 -1.87
CA SER A 90 5.57 -11.22 -2.32
C SER A 90 6.28 -10.17 -1.46
N VAL A 91 6.57 -10.47 -0.18
CA VAL A 91 7.29 -9.58 0.74
C VAL A 91 8.72 -9.32 0.28
N ALA A 92 9.33 -10.23 -0.49
CA ALA A 92 10.65 -10.00 -1.08
C ALA A 92 10.67 -8.84 -2.10
N PHE A 93 9.51 -8.52 -2.71
CA PHE A 93 9.35 -7.47 -3.72
C PHE A 93 8.58 -6.25 -3.18
N PHE A 94 7.76 -6.44 -2.16
CA PHE A 94 6.98 -5.41 -1.49
C PHE A 94 7.10 -5.59 0.05
N PRO A 95 8.22 -5.16 0.64
CA PRO A 95 8.58 -5.50 2.02
C PRO A 95 7.94 -4.60 3.09
N HIS A 96 7.28 -3.51 2.68
CA HIS A 96 6.72 -2.51 3.58
C HIS A 96 5.19 -2.52 3.59
N GLY A 97 4.60 -1.72 4.47
CA GLY A 97 3.16 -1.44 4.43
C GLY A 97 2.78 -0.60 3.21
N LEU A 98 1.53 -0.70 2.79
CA LEU A 98 0.93 0.05 1.67
C LEU A 98 0.81 1.55 1.96
N GLY A 99 0.91 1.95 3.22
CA GLY A 99 0.73 3.33 3.66
C GLY A 99 0.60 3.43 5.17
N HIS A 100 0.43 4.67 5.64
CA HIS A 100 0.31 5.03 7.04
C HIS A 100 -0.63 6.23 7.19
N HIS A 101 -1.01 6.54 8.42
CA HIS A 101 -1.66 7.82 8.70
C HIS A 101 -0.65 8.96 8.53
N MET A 102 -1.13 10.12 8.11
CA MET A 102 -0.34 11.33 7.90
C MET A 102 -1.14 12.54 8.36
N GLY A 103 -0.46 13.47 9.02
CA GLY A 103 -1.09 14.64 9.61
C GLY A 103 -0.01 15.59 10.12
N LEU A 104 0.09 15.77 11.43
CA LEU A 104 1.16 16.60 12.01
C LEU A 104 2.54 15.93 11.92
N GLU A 105 2.56 14.61 11.96
CA GLU A 105 3.74 13.80 11.68
C GLU A 105 3.57 13.10 10.32
N VAL A 106 4.68 12.82 9.65
CA VAL A 106 4.65 12.04 8.39
C VAL A 106 4.07 10.65 8.65
N HIS A 107 4.49 10.00 9.74
CA HIS A 107 3.90 8.76 10.25
C HIS A 107 3.05 9.10 11.48
N ASP A 108 1.84 9.56 11.24
CA ASP A 108 0.97 10.06 12.30
C ASP A 108 0.32 8.95 13.14
N VAL A 109 -0.16 9.31 14.31
CA VAL A 109 -0.78 8.41 15.28
C VAL A 109 -2.11 7.84 14.75
N SER A 110 -2.28 6.52 14.91
CA SER A 110 -3.57 5.86 14.67
C SER A 110 -4.43 5.86 15.94
N THR A 111 -5.73 6.04 15.79
CA THR A 111 -6.70 5.88 16.89
C THR A 111 -7.09 4.41 17.11
N VAL A 112 -6.73 3.51 16.20
CA VAL A 112 -6.95 2.08 16.36
C VAL A 112 -5.82 1.53 17.22
N LEU A 113 -6.10 1.31 18.50
CA LEU A 113 -5.29 0.42 19.33
C LEU A 113 -5.23 -0.93 18.61
N THR A 114 -4.06 -1.30 18.10
CA THR A 114 -3.79 -2.68 17.71
C THR A 114 -3.96 -3.52 18.97
N LYS A 115 -5.14 -4.12 19.17
CA LYS A 115 -5.34 -5.12 20.21
C LYS A 115 -4.30 -6.22 19.95
N SER A 116 -3.26 -6.29 20.78
CA SER A 116 -2.42 -7.48 20.85
C SER A 116 -3.37 -8.63 21.12
N THR A 117 -3.41 -9.61 20.24
CA THR A 117 -4.34 -10.74 20.33
C THR A 117 -4.06 -11.54 21.59
N THR A 118 -4.76 -11.21 22.65
CA THR A 118 -5.15 -12.12 23.74
C THR A 118 -6.59 -11.78 24.10
N THR A 119 -7.40 -12.84 24.10
CA THR A 119 -8.77 -13.00 24.63
C THR A 119 -9.97 -12.52 23.80
N ASP A 120 -10.67 -13.56 23.34
CA ASP A 120 -12.12 -13.77 23.31
C ASP A 120 -12.99 -13.23 22.17
N VAL A 121 -13.48 -14.22 21.44
CA VAL A 121 -14.64 -14.27 20.55
C VAL A 121 -15.86 -13.80 21.36
N HIS A 122 -16.67 -12.94 20.75
CA HIS A 122 -17.86 -12.27 21.33
C HIS A 122 -17.62 -10.86 21.85
N ASP A 123 -17.35 -9.92 20.96
CA ASP A 123 -17.93 -8.59 21.14
C ASP A 123 -18.16 -7.90 19.79
N LYS A 124 -19.44 -7.68 19.48
CA LYS A 124 -19.88 -6.84 18.36
C LYS A 124 -19.74 -5.38 18.78
N ILE A 125 -18.50 -4.88 18.83
CA ILE A 125 -18.26 -3.44 18.95
C ILE A 125 -18.22 -2.90 17.53
N ALA A 126 -19.28 -2.18 17.13
CA ALA A 126 -19.25 -1.39 15.92
C ALA A 126 -18.06 -0.43 16.01
N PRO A 127 -17.19 -0.34 14.98
CA PRO A 127 -16.09 0.59 15.03
C PRO A 127 -16.68 2.00 15.07
N GLU A 128 -16.38 2.73 16.15
CA GLU A 128 -16.63 4.15 16.24
C GLU A 128 -15.94 4.79 15.03
N VAL A 129 -16.73 5.31 14.09
CA VAL A 129 -16.22 5.91 12.86
C VAL A 129 -15.48 7.18 13.27
N PRO A 130 -14.15 7.27 13.12
CA PRO A 130 -13.45 8.50 13.43
C PRO A 130 -13.96 9.61 12.52
N SER A 131 -13.94 10.85 13.01
CA SER A 131 -14.42 12.01 12.26
C SER A 131 -13.80 12.08 10.85
N PRO A 132 -14.48 12.68 9.86
CA PRO A 132 -14.12 12.62 8.43
C PRO A 132 -12.77 13.29 8.06
N GLU A 133 -12.01 13.79 9.03
CA GLU A 133 -10.92 14.75 8.80
C GLU A 133 -9.52 14.11 8.77
N ARG A 134 -9.38 12.82 9.11
CA ARG A 134 -8.08 12.14 9.03
C ARG A 134 -7.91 11.44 7.69
N LEU A 135 -7.15 12.07 6.79
CA LEU A 135 -6.71 11.42 5.56
C LEU A 135 -5.78 10.24 5.92
N MET A 136 -6.14 9.06 5.44
CA MET A 136 -5.24 7.92 5.39
C MET A 136 -4.60 7.94 4.00
N LEU A 137 -3.28 8.14 3.93
CA LEU A 137 -2.59 8.20 2.65
C LEU A 137 -2.09 6.80 2.28
N ILE A 138 -2.43 6.35 1.07
CA ILE A 138 -1.67 5.27 0.43
C ILE A 138 -0.34 5.89 0.01
N CYS A 139 0.70 5.60 0.77
CA CYS A 139 2.05 5.84 0.32
C CYS A 139 2.48 4.60 -0.46
N ALA A 140 2.15 4.57 -1.76
CA ALA A 140 2.76 3.62 -2.68
C ALA A 140 4.22 4.02 -2.87
N LYS A 141 5.04 3.81 -1.84
CA LYS A 141 6.50 3.87 -1.94
C LYS A 141 6.91 2.75 -2.87
N VAL A 142 7.26 3.07 -4.12
CA VAL A 142 7.99 2.17 -5.02
C VAL A 142 9.08 2.95 -5.74
#